data_AF-A0AAV4AYC4-F1
#
_entry.id   AF-A0AAV4AYC4-F1
#
_cell.length_a   1.000
_cell.length_b   1.000
_cell.length_c   1.000
_cell.angle_alpha   90.00
_cell.angle_beta   90.00
_cell.angle_gamma   90.00
#
_symmetry.space_group_name_H-M   'P 1'
#
loop_
_entity.id
_entity.type
_entity.pdbx_description
1 polymer ?
#
loop_
_entity_poly.entity_id
_entity_poly.type
_entity_poly.pdbx_seq_one_letter_code
_entity_poly.pdbx_strand_id
1 'polypeptide(L)'
;MPPCQDVLMFHPQRANFQTEIWRASSNFPNLPKPENNGWRLSSSGGLEIKWFSKDFIPKEIQGILPDTICKDDALEKELQDDGLSSHEEGISDTDDELYLKIVPILFPHGK
;
A
#
# COMPACT_ATOMS: atom_id res chain seq x y z
N MET A 1 -16.84 6.16 -2.67
CA MET A 1 -16.10 7.44 -2.77
C MET A 1 -14.79 7.16 -3.47
N PRO A 2 -14.39 7.93 -4.49
CA PRO A 2 -13.04 7.82 -5.02
C PRO A 2 -12.02 8.09 -3.88
N PRO A 3 -10.85 7.45 -3.90
CA PRO A 3 -9.80 7.75 -2.94
C PRO A 3 -9.52 9.25 -2.96
N CYS A 4 -9.33 9.85 -1.79
CA CYS A 4 -8.92 11.25 -1.74
C CYS A 4 -7.56 11.40 -2.43
N GLN A 5 -7.28 12.61 -2.91
CA GLN A 5 -6.03 12.92 -3.62
C GLN A 5 -4.79 12.46 -2.84
N ASP A 6 -4.81 12.59 -1.51
CA ASP A 6 -3.72 12.17 -0.62
C ASP A 6 -3.44 10.66 -0.73
N VAL A 7 -4.48 9.82 -0.62
CA VAL A 7 -4.38 8.36 -0.76
C VAL A 7 -3.90 7.97 -2.16
N LEU A 8 -4.38 8.68 -3.20
CA LEU A 8 -4.00 8.43 -4.59
C LEU A 8 -2.51 8.70 -4.82
N MET A 9 -1.94 9.73 -4.20
CA MET A 9 -0.52 10.08 -4.33
C MET A 9 0.41 9.04 -3.69
N PHE A 10 -0.05 8.33 -2.66
CA PHE A 10 0.73 7.25 -2.06
C PHE A 10 0.76 5.97 -2.91
N HIS A 11 -0.18 5.77 -3.84
CA HIS A 11 -0.20 4.57 -4.68
C HIS A 11 1.09 4.38 -5.51
N PRO A 12 1.53 5.35 -6.35
CA PRO A 12 2.74 5.17 -7.14
C PRO A 12 3.98 5.03 -6.24
N GLN A 13 3.99 5.68 -5.07
CA GLN A 13 5.09 5.55 -4.11
C GLN A 13 5.24 4.12 -3.57
N ARG A 14 4.10 3.49 -3.19
CA ARG A 14 4.11 2.11 -2.70
C ARG A 14 4.56 1.13 -3.78
N ALA A 15 4.03 1.28 -4.99
CA ALA A 15 4.39 0.43 -6.13
C ALA A 15 5.87 0.52 -6.46
N ASN A 16 6.41 1.75 -6.57
CA ASN A 16 7.82 1.97 -6.86
C ASN A 16 8.74 1.35 -5.80
N PHE A 17 8.37 1.46 -4.52
CA PHE A 17 9.13 0.83 -3.45
C PHE A 17 9.12 -0.70 -3.54
N GLN A 18 7.96 -1.31 -3.78
CA GLN A 18 7.87 -2.76 -3.96
C GLN A 18 8.75 -3.23 -5.13
N THR A 19 8.69 -2.54 -6.27
CA THR A 19 9.53 -2.83 -7.43
C THR A 19 11.02 -2.69 -7.11
N GLU A 20 11.41 -1.65 -6.39
CA GLU A 20 12.80 -1.43 -5.98
C GLU A 20 13.29 -2.52 -5.04
N ILE A 21 12.49 -2.93 -4.05
CA ILE A 21 12.81 -4.05 -3.16
C ILE A 21 12.99 -5.34 -3.96
N TRP A 22 12.11 -5.63 -4.92
CA TRP A 22 12.24 -6.80 -5.79
C TRP A 22 13.51 -6.74 -6.63
N ARG A 23 13.81 -5.58 -7.23
CA ARG A 23 15.05 -5.37 -7.99
C ARG A 23 16.29 -5.57 -7.12
N ALA A 24 16.28 -4.99 -5.92
CA ALA A 24 17.39 -5.04 -4.98
C ALA A 24 17.59 -6.44 -4.37
N SER A 25 16.52 -7.20 -4.21
CA SER A 25 16.55 -8.57 -3.64
C SER A 25 17.55 -9.49 -4.32
N SER A 26 17.84 -9.25 -5.60
CA SER A 26 18.74 -10.09 -6.38
C SER A 26 20.22 -9.71 -6.26
N ASN A 27 20.58 -8.46 -5.93
CA ASN A 27 21.96 -7.97 -6.09
C ASN A 27 22.42 -6.80 -5.20
N PHE A 28 21.58 -6.21 -4.35
CA PHE A 28 21.92 -4.95 -3.64
C PHE A 28 21.69 -5.04 -2.12
N PRO A 29 22.71 -4.77 -1.29
CA PRO A 29 22.57 -4.78 0.18
C PRO A 29 21.93 -3.50 0.73
N ASN A 30 21.88 -2.41 -0.05
CA ASN A 30 21.34 -1.13 0.39
C ASN A 30 19.88 -1.00 -0.06
N LEU A 31 18.97 -1.49 0.79
CA LEU A 31 17.53 -1.36 0.56
C LEU A 31 17.05 0.07 0.87
N PRO A 32 16.14 0.64 0.06
CA PRO A 32 15.47 1.88 0.41
C PRO A 32 14.70 1.70 1.71
N LYS A 33 14.57 2.80 2.44
CA LYS A 33 13.75 2.87 3.63
C LYS A 33 12.25 2.91 3.27
N PRO A 34 11.38 2.20 4.00
CA PRO A 34 9.94 2.24 3.73
C PRO A 34 9.32 3.61 4.00
N GLU A 35 9.90 4.38 4.92
CA GLU A 35 9.42 5.71 5.24
C GLU A 35 9.53 6.63 4.00
N ASN A 36 8.46 7.40 3.74
CA ASN A 36 8.27 8.26 2.55
C ASN A 36 7.92 7.54 1.25
N ASN A 37 7.74 6.22 1.27
CA ASN A 37 7.28 5.44 0.12
C ASN A 37 5.84 4.92 0.27
N GLY A 38 5.01 5.61 1.06
CA GLY A 38 3.66 5.17 1.38
C GLY A 38 3.60 3.96 2.32
N TRP A 39 4.70 3.66 3.00
CA TRP A 39 4.82 2.63 4.04
C TRP A 39 5.29 3.25 5.36
N ARG A 40 4.99 2.58 6.47
CA ARG A 40 5.52 2.86 7.81
C ARG A 40 5.91 1.55 8.48
N LEU A 41 6.89 1.60 9.39
CA LEU A 41 7.20 0.47 10.26
C LEU A 41 6.26 0.48 11.46
N SER A 42 5.66 -0.67 11.75
CA SER A 42 4.90 -0.88 12.97
C SER A 42 5.85 -0.97 14.17
N SER A 43 5.30 -0.84 15.38
CA SER A 43 6.05 -1.07 16.62
C SER A 43 6.58 -2.50 16.74
N SER A 44 5.95 -3.47 16.06
CA SER A 44 6.39 -4.86 15.96
C SER A 44 7.43 -5.10 14.86
N GLY A 45 7.83 -4.06 14.11
CA GLY A 45 8.81 -4.14 13.01
C GLY A 45 8.22 -4.64 11.68
N GLY A 46 6.90 -4.79 11.60
CA GLY A 46 6.18 -5.10 10.36
C GLY A 46 6.01 -3.88 9.46
N LEU A 47 5.66 -4.12 8.20
CA LEU A 47 5.38 -3.06 7.24
C LEU A 47 3.88 -2.78 7.16
N GLU A 48 3.48 -1.53 7.39
CA GLU A 48 2.09 -1.09 7.30
C GLU A 48 1.91 -0.02 6.23
N ILE A 49 0.72 0.04 5.63
CA ILE A 49 0.37 1.06 4.65
C ILE A 49 0.22 2.41 5.36
N LYS A 50 0.92 3.42 4.85
CA LYS A 50 0.64 4.81 5.18
C LYS A 50 -0.49 5.31 4.27
N TRP A 51 -1.70 5.36 4.82
CA TRP A 51 -2.89 5.79 4.08
C TRP A 51 -2.93 7.30 3.84
N PHE A 52 -2.61 8.08 4.88
CA PHE A 52 -2.71 9.53 4.87
C PHE A 52 -1.37 10.18 5.23
N SER A 53 -1.13 11.37 4.68
CA SER A 53 0.06 12.16 4.97
C SER A 53 -0.03 12.83 6.34
N LYS A 54 -1.25 13.15 6.76
CA LYS A 54 -1.59 13.78 8.04
C LYS A 54 -2.51 12.86 8.83
N ASP A 55 -2.70 13.21 10.11
CA ASP A 55 -3.68 12.57 10.96
C ASP A 55 -5.07 12.67 10.29
N PHE A 56 -5.76 11.53 10.20
CA PHE A 56 -7.12 11.47 9.66
C PHE A 56 -8.09 12.34 10.49
N ILE A 57 -7.82 12.44 11.79
CA ILE A 57 -8.62 13.16 12.77
C ILE A 57 -7.92 14.49 13.12
N PRO A 58 -8.52 15.66 12.81
CA PRO A 58 -8.03 16.95 13.26
C PRO A 58 -7.86 17.03 14.78
N LYS A 59 -6.78 17.66 15.24
CA LYS A 59 -6.40 17.70 16.66
C LYS A 59 -7.46 18.38 17.53
N GLU A 60 -8.19 19.32 16.95
CA GLU A 60 -9.21 20.12 17.60
C GLU A 60 -10.40 19.27 18.08
N ILE A 61 -10.65 18.12 17.45
CA ILE A 61 -11.78 17.25 17.77
C ILE A 61 -11.36 15.92 18.42
N GLN A 62 -10.06 15.66 18.57
CA GLN A 62 -9.57 14.41 19.18
C GLN A 62 -10.08 14.21 20.61
N GLY A 63 -10.29 15.29 21.38
CA GLY A 63 -10.81 15.20 22.76
C GLY A 63 -12.33 15.02 22.86
N ILE A 64 -13.06 15.08 21.75
CA ILE A 64 -14.51 14.92 21.69
C ILE A 64 -14.87 13.50 21.23
N LEU A 65 -13.99 12.88 20.44
CA LEU A 65 -14.21 11.56 19.88
C LEU A 65 -14.03 10.48 20.95
N PRO A 66 -14.90 9.46 20.96
CA PRO A 66 -14.71 8.31 21.83
C PRO A 66 -13.39 7.61 21.50
N ASP A 67 -12.72 7.09 22.54
CA ASP A 67 -11.43 6.40 22.45
C ASP A 67 -11.42 5.22 21.46
N THR A 68 -12.59 4.72 21.07
CA THR A 68 -12.76 3.65 20.09
C THR A 68 -12.52 4.08 18.65
N ILE A 69 -12.63 5.38 18.33
CA ILE A 69 -12.41 5.93 16.98
C ILE A 69 -10.96 6.38 16.81
N CYS A 70 -10.31 6.82 17.89
CA CYS A 70 -8.94 7.37 17.86
C CYS A 70 -7.83 6.30 17.92
N LYS A 71 -8.19 5.02 18.06
CA LYS A 71 -7.22 3.92 18.10
C LYS A 71 -7.19 3.22 16.75
N ASP A 72 -6.04 3.35 16.07
CA ASP A 72 -5.76 2.73 14.77
C ASP A 72 -5.88 1.17 14.80
N ASP A 73 -5.92 0.57 16.00
CA ASP A 73 -6.03 -0.88 16.21
C ASP A 73 -7.42 -1.47 15.93
N ALA A 74 -8.44 -0.64 15.67
CA ALA A 74 -9.84 -1.08 15.59
C ALA A 74 -10.23 -1.75 14.24
N LEU A 75 -9.34 -1.79 13.25
CA LEU A 75 -9.65 -2.35 11.92
C LEU A 75 -9.15 -3.79 11.71
N GLU A 76 -8.53 -4.42 12.70
CA GLU A 76 -8.05 -5.81 12.58
C GLU A 76 -9.15 -6.86 12.84
N LYS A 77 -10.37 -6.45 13.23
CA LYS A 77 -11.41 -7.38 13.71
C LYS A 77 -12.45 -7.85 12.68
N GLU A 78 -12.33 -7.46 11.40
CA GLU A 78 -13.32 -7.81 10.35
C GLU A 78 -12.76 -8.65 9.19
N LEU A 79 -11.71 -9.46 9.40
CA LEU A 79 -11.25 -10.43 8.39
C LEU A 79 -11.20 -11.88 8.88
N GLN A 80 -11.96 -12.22 9.92
CA GLN A 80 -12.25 -13.62 10.22
C GLN A 80 -13.62 -13.98 9.67
N ASP A 81 -13.60 -15.00 8.79
CA ASP A 81 -14.72 -15.76 8.22
C ASP A 81 -15.02 -15.44 6.75
N ASP A 82 -14.39 -16.22 5.84
CA ASP A 82 -15.13 -17.16 5.00
C ASP A 82 -14.17 -17.95 4.08
N GLY A 83 -13.99 -19.24 4.39
CA GLY A 83 -13.96 -20.33 3.43
C GLY A 83 -12.86 -20.36 2.34
N LEU A 84 -11.83 -21.18 2.59
CA LEU A 84 -11.05 -21.82 1.53
C LEU A 84 -12.01 -22.64 0.63
N SER A 85 -12.14 -22.27 -0.64
CA SER A 85 -12.63 -23.17 -1.69
C SER A 85 -11.64 -23.14 -2.84
N SER A 86 -10.92 -24.24 -2.99
CA SER A 86 -10.03 -24.50 -4.11
C SER A 86 -10.85 -24.58 -5.39
N HIS A 87 -10.75 -23.59 -6.27
CA HIS A 87 -11.20 -23.71 -7.65
C HIS A 87 -10.06 -23.28 -8.57
N GLU A 88 -9.42 -24.26 -9.19
CA GLU A 88 -8.53 -24.06 -10.32
C GLU A 88 -9.41 -23.62 -11.51
N GLU A 89 -9.20 -22.41 -12.03
CA GLU A 89 -9.70 -22.03 -13.35
C GLU A 89 -8.59 -21.36 -14.16
N GLY A 90 -8.57 -21.72 -15.44
CA GLY A 90 -7.45 -21.55 -16.36
C GLY A 90 -7.13 -20.10 -16.72
N ILE A 91 -5.85 -19.89 -16.99
CA ILE A 91 -5.29 -18.65 -17.54
C ILE A 91 -5.93 -18.40 -18.91
N SER A 92 -6.65 -17.28 -19.03
CA SER A 92 -7.13 -16.72 -20.29
C SER A 92 -6.26 -15.50 -20.64
N ASP A 93 -5.45 -15.63 -21.69
CA ASP A 93 -4.51 -14.65 -22.25
C ASP A 93 -5.15 -13.29 -22.62
N THR A 94 -5.43 -12.42 -21.64
CA THR A 94 -5.93 -11.06 -21.93
C THR A 94 -5.34 -9.93 -21.06
N ASP A 95 -4.35 -10.20 -20.21
CA ASP A 95 -3.80 -9.19 -19.28
C ASP A 95 -2.52 -8.48 -19.79
N ASP A 96 -1.90 -8.96 -20.88
CA ASP A 96 -0.65 -8.40 -21.40
C ASP A 96 -0.78 -6.97 -21.94
N GLU A 97 -1.96 -6.59 -22.42
CA GLU A 97 -2.18 -5.28 -23.04
C GLU A 97 -2.22 -4.13 -22.01
N LEU A 98 -2.61 -4.41 -20.76
CA LEU A 98 -2.65 -3.42 -19.69
C LEU A 98 -1.24 -3.19 -19.10
N TYR A 99 -0.46 -4.26 -18.95
CA TYR A 99 0.94 -4.18 -18.52
C TYR A 99 1.77 -3.33 -19.48
N LEU A 100 1.59 -3.50 -20.79
CA LEU A 100 2.30 -2.72 -21.81
C LEU A 100 1.93 -1.23 -21.83
N LYS A 101 0.74 -0.86 -21.32
CA LYS A 101 0.28 0.54 -21.25
C LYS A 101 0.74 1.27 -19.99
N ILE A 102 0.96 0.55 -18.88
CA ILE A 102 1.33 1.17 -17.59
C ILE A 102 2.85 1.38 -17.48
N VAL A 103 3.66 0.44 -17.98
CA VAL A 103 5.13 0.49 -17.88
C VAL A 103 5.74 1.79 -18.46
N PRO A 104 5.31 2.32 -19.62
CA PRO A 104 5.87 3.56 -20.18
C PRO A 104 5.54 4.82 -19.37
N ILE A 105 4.48 4.79 -18.55
CA ILE A 105 4.03 5.94 -17.76
C ILE A 105 4.87 6.07 -16.47
N LEU A 106 5.26 4.94 -15.87
CA LEU A 106 6.02 4.91 -14.63
C LEU A 106 7.54 5.09 -14.85
N PHE A 107 8.05 4.72 -16.03
CA PHE A 107 9.47 4.84 -16.37
C PHE A 107 9.64 5.49 -17.76
N PRO A 108 9.47 6.83 -17.89
CA PRO A 108 9.49 7.50 -19.19
C PRO A 108 10.89 7.56 -19.84
N HIS A 109 11.95 7.18 -19.12
CA HIS A 109 13.31 7.14 -19.64
C HIS A 109 14.01 5.84 -19.21
N GLY A 110 13.72 4.75 -19.93
CA GLY A 110 14.55 3.55 -19.91
C GLY A 110 15.81 3.74 -20.75
N LYS A 111 16.97 3.53 -20.13
CA LYS A 111 18.19 3.08 -20.80
C LYS A 111 18.52 1.69 -20.27
#